data_AF-A0A1S6HDA1-F1
#
_entry.id   AF-A0A1S6HDA1-F1
#
_cell.length_a   1.000
_cell.length_b   1.000
_cell.length_c   1.000
_cell.angle_alpha   90.00
_cell.angle_beta   90.00
_cell.angle_gamma   90.00
#
_symmetry.space_group_name_H-M   'P 1'
#
loop_
_entity.id
_entity.type
_entity.pdbx_description
1 polymer ?
#
loop_
_entity_poly.entity_id
_entity_poly.type
_entity_poly.pdbx_seq_one_letter_code
_entity_poly.pdbx_strand_id
1 'polypeptide(L)' 'KQGSMISMIKDATGCNILIGQNGRVWIKGTNLENENLVTKTIMKIEEESHIDGLTDKIKKLLESKK' A
#
# COMPACT_ATOMS: atom_id res chain seq x y z
N LYS A 1 -0.91 17.02 -2.84
CA LYS A 1 -1.21 16.00 -1.80
C LYS A 1 -1.63 14.64 -2.38
N GLN A 2 -1.61 14.43 -3.70
CA GLN A 2 -1.80 13.10 -4.29
C GLN A 2 -0.57 12.23 -4.02
N GLY A 3 -0.78 10.99 -3.60
CA GLY A 3 0.26 9.98 -3.47
C GLY A 3 0.88 9.77 -2.09
N SER A 4 0.45 10.49 -1.05
CA SER A 4 1.02 10.34 0.31
C SER A 4 0.88 8.91 0.87
N MET A 5 -0.24 8.25 0.60
CA MET A 5 -0.49 6.89 1.03
C MET A 5 0.42 5.88 0.31
N ILE A 6 0.71 6.10 -0.97
CA ILE A 6 1.58 5.23 -1.76
C ILE A 6 3.03 5.37 -1.30
N SER A 7 3.49 6.61 -1.07
CA SER A 7 4.82 6.84 -0.49
C SER A 7 4.96 6.15 0.87
N MET A 8 3.95 6.24 1.74
CA MET A 8 3.96 5.56 3.03
C MET A 8 4.11 4.04 2.89
N ILE A 9 3.38 3.41 1.95
CA ILE A 9 3.48 1.96 1.72
C ILE A 9 4.87 1.59 1.19
N LYS A 10 5.44 2.40 0.28
CA LYS A 10 6.81 2.20 -0.23
C LYS A 10 7.83 2.26 0.90
N ASP A 11 7.75 3.28 1.75
CA ASP A 11 8.70 3.49 2.86
C ASP A 11 8.58 2.38 3.92
N ALA A 12 7.37 1.90 4.19
CA ALA A 12 7.14 0.84 5.16
C ALA A 12 7.65 -0.53 4.69
N THR A 13 7.43 -0.86 3.41
CA THR A 13 7.69 -2.20 2.85
C THR A 13 9.02 -2.32 2.10
N GLY A 14 9.61 -1.20 1.71
CA GLY A 14 10.78 -1.15 0.83
C GLY A 14 10.50 -1.59 -0.61
N CYS A 15 9.24 -1.83 -0.97
CA CYS A 15 8.85 -2.24 -2.32
C CYS A 15 8.78 -1.04 -3.27
N ASN A 16 9.18 -1.25 -4.52
CA ASN A 16 8.95 -0.29 -5.57
C ASN A 16 7.54 -0.48 -6.14
N ILE A 17 6.74 0.59 -6.11
CA ILE A 17 5.32 0.56 -6.49
C ILE A 17 5.08 1.61 -7.57
N LEU A 18 4.46 1.20 -8.69
CA LEU A 18 4.17 2.06 -9.83
C LEU A 18 2.69 1.94 -10.16
N ILE A 19 1.99 3.07 -10.17
CA ILE A 19 0.54 3.11 -10.36
C ILE A 19 0.26 3.86 -11.65
N GLY A 20 -0.31 3.15 -12.62
CA GLY A 20 -0.79 3.73 -13.85
C GLY A 20 -2.14 4.41 -13.65
N GLN A 21 -2.38 5.49 -14.39
CA GLN A 21 -3.70 6.15 -14.39
C GLN A 21 -4.80 5.27 -15.00
N ASN A 22 -4.43 4.17 -15.65
CA ASN A 22 -5.32 3.11 -16.12
C ASN A 22 -5.75 2.14 -15.01
N GLY A 23 -5.41 2.40 -13.75
CA GLY A 23 -5.77 1.56 -12.61
C GLY A 23 -4.89 0.31 -12.45
N ARG A 24 -3.86 0.12 -13.29
CA ARG A 24 -2.91 -0.99 -13.13
C ARG A 24 -1.81 -0.63 -12.14
N VAL A 25 -1.52 -1.54 -11.23
CA VAL A 25 -0.43 -1.39 -10.26
C VAL A 25 0.65 -2.43 -10.51
N TRP A 26 1.89 -1.96 -10.62
CA TRP A 26 3.07 -2.80 -10.64
C TRP A 26 3.78 -2.71 -9.29
N ILE A 27 4.01 -3.87 -8.68
CA ILE A 27 4.74 -4.01 -7.42
C ILE A 27 5.99 -4.82 -7.72
N LYS A 28 7.14 -4.36 -7.21
CA LYS A 28 8.40 -5.10 -7.25
C LYS A 28 9.13 -4.94 -5.91
N GLY A 29 9.24 -6.03 -5.17
CA GLY A 29 9.95 -6.12 -3.90
C GLY A 29 11.18 -7.04 -3.99
N THR A 30 12.01 -7.03 -2.96
CA THR A 30 13.10 -7.99 -2.79
C THR A 30 12.60 -9.35 -2.28
N ASN A 31 11.51 -9.36 -1.51
CA ASN A 31 10.93 -10.55 -0.89
C ASN A 31 9.44 -10.68 -1.24
N LEU A 32 9.00 -11.92 -1.50
CA LEU A 32 7.60 -12.27 -1.78
C LEU A 32 6.62 -11.87 -0.67
N GLU A 33 7.05 -11.90 0.59
CA GLU A 33 6.22 -11.50 1.74
C GLU A 33 5.85 -10.02 1.68
N ASN A 34 6.80 -9.16 1.30
CA ASN A 34 6.57 -7.72 1.19
C ASN A 34 5.68 -7.40 -0.02
N GLU A 35 5.86 -8.09 -1.14
CA GLU A 35 4.97 -7.93 -2.31
C GLU A 35 3.53 -8.36 -1.98
N ASN A 36 3.37 -9.46 -1.26
CA ASN A 36 2.07 -9.91 -0.78
C ASN A 36 1.45 -8.94 0.23
N LEU A 37 2.25 -8.36 1.13
CA LEU A 37 1.78 -7.35 2.06
C LEU A 37 1.24 -6.12 1.32
N VAL A 38 2.00 -5.59 0.36
CA VAL A 38 1.59 -4.45 -0.47
C VAL A 38 0.31 -4.77 -1.23
N THR A 39 0.22 -5.94 -1.85
CA THR A 39 -0.97 -6.37 -2.60
C THR A 39 -2.21 -6.38 -1.68
N LYS A 40 -2.12 -7.00 -0.50
CA LYS A 40 -3.21 -7.03 0.48
C LYS A 40 -3.59 -5.64 0.96
N THR A 41 -2.61 -4.77 1.18
CA THR A 41 -2.85 -3.38 1.59
C THR A 41 -3.62 -2.62 0.51
N ILE A 42 -3.24 -2.75 -0.76
CA ILE A 42 -3.92 -2.08 -1.87
C ILE A 42 -5.37 -2.58 -2.03
N MET A 43 -5.59 -3.90 -1.98
CA MET A 43 -6.95 -4.45 -2.04
C MET A 43 -7.81 -3.97 -0.87
N LYS A 44 -7.24 -3.92 0.33
CA LYS A 44 -7.94 -3.38 1.51
C LYS A 44 -8.29 -1.90 1.35
N ILE A 45 -7.42 -1.11 0.73
CA ILE A 45 -7.70 0.30 0.45
C ILE A 45 -8.83 0.43 -0.56
N GLU A 46 -8.87 -0.41 -1.59
CA GLU A 46 -9.95 -0.43 -2.57
C GLU A 46 -11.30 -0.69 -1.89
N GLU A 47 -11.38 -1.75 -1.08
CA GLU A 47 -12.59 -2.16 -0.36
C GLU A 47 -13.03 -1.09 0.67
N GLU A 48 -12.10 -0.51 1.43
CA GLU A 48 -12.38 0.43 2.52
C GLU A 48 -12.29 1.91 2.09
N SER A 49 -12.20 2.20 0.78
CA SER A 49 -11.96 3.56 0.26
C SER A 49 -12.98 4.61 0.70
N HIS A 50 -14.17 4.18 1.09
CA HIS A 50 -15.27 5.01 1.60
C HIS A 50 -15.17 5.34 3.09
N ILE A 51 -14.18 4.79 3.81
CA ILE A 51 -14.06 4.92 5.26
C ILE A 51 -13.13 6.10 5.63
N ASP A 52 -13.59 6.95 6.52
CA ASP A 52 -12.77 8.03 7.08
C ASP A 52 -11.61 7.50 7.93
N GLY A 53 -10.45 8.16 7.85
CA GLY A 53 -9.26 7.79 8.61
C GLY A 53 -8.58 6.50 8.13
N LEU A 54 -8.90 6.02 6.92
CA LEU A 54 -8.28 4.83 6.33
C LEU A 54 -6.75 4.90 6.33
N THR A 55 -6.18 6.07 6.06
CA THR A 55 -4.72 6.30 6.08
C THR A 55 -4.05 5.86 7.38
N ASP A 56 -4.64 6.21 8.54
CA ASP A 56 -4.08 5.85 9.84
C ASP A 56 -4.26 4.36 10.14
N LYS A 57 -5.36 3.75 9.69
CA LYS A 57 -5.57 2.30 9.80
C LYS A 57 -4.53 1.53 9.00
N ILE A 58 -4.25 1.95 7.77
CA ILE A 58 -3.24 1.32 6.92
C ILE A 58 -1.85 1.47 7.53
N LYS A 59 -1.53 2.65 8.07
CA LYS A 59 -0.26 2.88 8.77
C LYS A 59 -0.07 1.88 9.92
N LYS A 60 -1.06 1.75 10.80
CA LYS A 60 -1.03 0.78 11.92
C LYS A 60 -0.90 -0.67 11.44
N LEU A 61 -1.58 -1.01 10.35
CA LEU A 61 -1.51 -2.36 9.75
C LEU A 61 -0.10 -2.67 9.25
N LEU A 62 0.56 -1.71 8.62
CA LEU A 62 1.93 -1.85 8.13
C LEU A 62 2.95 -1.93 9.27
N GLU A 63 2.78 -1.12 10.32
CA GLU A 63 3.63 -1.15 11.52
C GLU A 63 3.50 -2.48 12.29
N SER A 64 2.31 -3.08 12.35
CA SER A 64 2.08 -4.35 13.04
C SER A 64 2.58 -5.59 12.28
N LYS A 65 2.83 -5.47 10.98
CA LYS A 65 3.25 -6.57 10.08
C LYS A 65 4.76 -6.58 9.84
N LYS A 66 5.47 -5.58 10.36
CA LYS A 66 6.93 -5.44 10.33
C LYS A 66 7.55 -6.21 11.49
#